data_AF-A0A8C4WUF4-F1
#
_entry.id   AF-A0A8C4WUF4-F1
#
_cell.length_a   1.000
_cell.length_b   1.000
_cell.length_c   1.000
_cell.angle_alpha   90.00
_cell.angle_beta   90.00
_cell.angle_gamma   90.00
#
_symmetry.space_group_name_H-M   'P 1'
#
loop_
_entity.id
_entity.type
_entity.pdbx_description
1 polymer ?
#
loop_
_entity_poly.entity_id
_entity_poly.type
_entity_poly.pdbx_seq_one_letter_code
_entity_poly.pdbx_strand_id
1 'polypeptide(L)'
;MKLEVMNVITVEDYRTIYWPKLDKALEKLLVQSPRDYIPISYEQIYSCVYKCVCQQHSERMHSDLIAKISLHLNNLSEELQGCSEETYVENFGAAMVRYMGALHSIVPLFIYMNKVYMENKLNRDLKEELVALYSNLVAAKHINRLLPRLLEAQAVPFAIPPSTMASIVKGLYSLRPEWAHCAPHLFAKFIPNLLPPVLEDHVQQYALLDQHLQQDLLINGFGRGDQSRKRSGDDIITDTRLFMTYIFQMLPILLNLHLPPSLFLMHNMSTILI
;
A
#
# COMPACT_ATOMS: atom_id res chain seq x y z
N MET A 1 48.77 16.94 8.73
CA MET A 1 47.59 16.05 8.60
C MET A 1 47.77 14.92 9.60
N LYS A 2 47.09 14.97 10.74
CA LYS A 2 47.21 13.96 11.80
C LYS A 2 46.55 12.69 11.28
N LEU A 3 47.34 11.64 11.08
CA LEU A 3 46.85 10.27 10.98
C LEU A 3 46.26 9.94 12.36
N GLU A 4 44.94 10.12 12.52
CA GLU A 4 44.23 9.50 13.63
C GLU A 4 44.48 7.99 13.49
N VAL A 5 45.21 7.45 14.45
CA VAL A 5 45.40 6.01 14.65
C VAL A 5 44.01 5.39 14.57
N MET A 6 43.76 4.59 13.53
CA MET A 6 42.51 3.84 13.42
C MET A 6 42.47 2.87 14.60
N ASN A 7 41.82 3.29 15.70
CA ASN A 7 41.48 2.38 16.76
C ASN A 7 40.69 1.23 16.12
N VAL A 8 41.25 0.03 16.18
CA VAL A 8 40.60 -1.19 15.73
C VAL A 8 39.29 -1.29 16.49
N ILE A 9 38.17 -1.25 15.79
CA ILE A 9 36.86 -1.44 16.42
C ILE A 9 36.79 -2.93 16.79
N THR A 10 36.84 -3.23 18.08
CA THR A 10 36.65 -4.60 18.53
C THR A 10 35.19 -5.02 18.35
N VAL A 11 34.91 -6.33 18.39
CA VAL A 11 33.53 -6.84 18.37
C VAL A 11 32.72 -6.28 19.55
N GLU A 12 33.37 -6.03 20.69
CA GLU A 12 32.71 -5.48 21.87
C GLU A 12 32.38 -4.00 21.70
N ASP A 13 33.29 -3.21 21.13
CA ASP A 13 33.03 -1.81 20.80
C ASP A 13 31.87 -1.71 19.81
N TYR A 14 31.87 -2.56 18.79
CA TYR A 14 30.77 -2.63 17.83
C TYR A 14 29.43 -2.83 18.55
N ARG A 15 29.34 -3.81 19.46
CA ARG A 15 28.11 -4.18 20.17
C ARG A 15 27.64 -3.12 21.17
N THR A 16 28.56 -2.48 21.88
CA THR A 16 28.22 -1.60 23.01
C THR A 16 28.16 -0.13 22.63
N ILE A 17 28.87 0.28 21.57
CA ILE A 17 29.02 1.70 21.20
C ILE A 17 28.40 2.00 19.84
N TYR A 18 28.68 1.18 18.81
CA TYR A 18 28.30 1.51 17.43
C TYR A 18 26.90 1.01 17.08
N TRP A 19 26.62 -0.29 17.26
CA TRP A 19 25.32 -0.88 16.97
C TRP A 19 24.17 -0.20 17.71
N PRO A 20 24.26 0.15 19.02
CA PRO A 20 23.17 0.81 19.72
C PRO A 20 22.80 2.19 19.14
N LYS A 21 23.72 2.86 18.45
CA LYS A 21 23.43 4.11 17.73
C LYS A 21 22.63 3.84 16.46
N LEU A 22 23.01 2.81 15.70
CA LEU A 22 22.30 2.38 14.50
C LEU A 22 20.91 1.86 14.86
N ASP A 23 20.81 1.02 15.89
CA ASP A 23 19.57 0.43 16.38
C ASP A 23 18.54 1.50 16.76
N LYS A 24 18.96 2.50 17.57
CA LYS A 24 18.09 3.64 17.94
C LYS A 24 17.68 4.50 16.75
N ALA A 25 18.53 4.62 15.73
CA ALA A 25 18.17 5.34 14.51
C ALA A 25 17.14 4.55 13.69
N LEU A 26 17.32 3.23 13.57
CA LEU A 26 16.38 2.33 12.89
C LEU A 26 15.00 2.35 13.56
N GLU A 27 14.93 2.29 14.90
CA GLU A 27 13.66 2.37 15.63
C GLU A 27 12.88 3.63 15.28
N LYS A 28 13.55 4.78 15.25
CA LYS A 28 12.93 6.06 14.88
C LYS A 28 12.44 6.08 13.43
N LEU A 29 13.25 5.55 12.51
CA LEU A 29 12.92 5.52 11.08
C LEU A 29 11.75 4.59 10.77
N LEU A 30 11.63 3.46 11.47
CA LEU A 30 10.58 2.47 11.24
C LEU A 30 9.21 2.92 11.76
N VAL A 31 9.16 3.73 12.82
CA VAL A 31 7.91 4.21 13.44
C VAL A 31 7.46 5.57 12.88
N GLN A 32 8.33 6.27 12.16
CA GLN A 32 8.08 7.59 11.59
C GLN A 32 6.78 7.66 10.76
N SER A 33 5.99 8.73 10.94
CA SER A 33 5.03 9.16 9.92
C SER A 33 5.66 10.16 8.94
N PRO A 34 5.23 10.22 7.67
CA PRO A 34 5.85 11.07 6.64
C PRO A 34 5.93 12.58 6.95
N ARG A 35 5.19 13.06 7.96
CA ARG A 35 5.14 14.49 8.36
C ARG A 35 6.01 14.81 9.58
N ASP A 36 6.59 13.80 10.21
CA ASP A 36 7.31 13.99 11.47
C ASP A 36 8.76 14.41 11.21
N TYR A 37 9.20 15.45 11.92
CA TYR A 37 10.62 15.79 11.98
C TYR A 37 11.35 14.74 12.80
N ILE A 38 12.37 14.10 12.22
CA ILE A 38 13.18 13.12 12.93
C ILE A 38 14.48 13.78 13.42
N PRO A 39 14.73 13.80 14.74
CA PRO A 39 16.02 14.21 15.27
C PRO A 39 17.02 13.05 15.14
N ILE A 40 17.44 12.75 13.91
CA ILE A 40 18.61 11.91 13.62
C ILE A 40 19.64 12.70 12.79
N SER A 41 20.91 12.53 13.13
CA SER A 41 22.00 13.04 12.29
C SER A 41 22.36 11.96 11.27
N TYR A 42 21.88 12.13 10.03
CA TYR A 42 22.21 11.22 8.92
C TYR A 42 23.73 11.09 8.72
N GLU A 43 24.46 12.18 8.87
CA GLU A 43 25.93 12.21 8.77
C GLU A 43 26.59 11.32 9.85
N GLN A 44 26.13 11.41 11.10
CA GLN A 44 26.68 10.59 12.19
C GLN A 44 26.38 9.11 11.99
N ILE A 45 25.16 8.78 11.57
CA ILE A 45 24.75 7.39 11.32
C ILE A 45 25.52 6.81 10.12
N TYR A 46 25.60 7.55 9.02
CA TYR A 46 26.40 7.14 7.86
C TYR A 46 27.88 6.97 8.21
N SER A 47 28.47 7.90 8.96
CA SER A 47 29.85 7.81 9.44
C SER A 47 30.07 6.60 10.35
N CYS A 48 29.08 6.26 11.19
CA CYS A 48 29.09 5.08 12.03
C CYS A 48 29.13 3.80 11.19
N VAL A 49 28.26 3.70 10.18
CA VAL A 49 28.24 2.57 9.24
C VAL A 49 29.57 2.43 8.51
N TYR A 50 30.06 3.53 7.93
CA TYR A 50 31.33 3.55 7.21
C TYR A 50 32.49 3.01 8.06
N LYS A 51 32.66 3.53 9.29
CA LYS A 51 33.71 3.09 10.20
C LYS A 51 33.63 1.59 10.51
N CYS A 52 32.43 1.07 10.79
CA CYS A 52 32.25 -0.35 11.08
C CYS A 52 32.57 -1.24 9.88
N VAL A 53 32.15 -0.83 8.66
CA VAL A 53 32.42 -1.57 7.42
C VAL A 53 33.93 -1.59 7.13
N CYS A 54 34.62 -0.45 7.25
CA CYS A 54 36.08 -0.39 7.09
C CYS A 54 36.83 -1.29 8.09
N GLN A 55 36.24 -1.52 9.26
CA GLN A 55 36.77 -2.39 10.31
C GLN A 55 36.24 -3.84 10.22
N GLN A 56 35.75 -4.26 9.04
CA GLN A 56 35.33 -5.64 8.73
C GLN A 56 34.12 -6.16 9.52
N HIS A 57 33.25 -5.28 10.03
CA HIS A 57 32.02 -5.68 10.74
C HIS A 57 30.79 -5.77 9.82
N SER A 58 30.95 -5.77 8.50
CA SER A 58 29.83 -5.70 7.54
C SER A 58 28.85 -6.88 7.66
N GLU A 59 29.37 -8.09 7.82
CA GLU A 59 28.54 -9.31 7.94
C GLU A 59 27.72 -9.31 9.22
N ARG A 60 28.34 -8.95 10.34
CA ARG A 60 27.64 -8.79 11.62
C ARG A 60 26.58 -7.69 11.53
N MET A 61 26.93 -6.54 10.95
CA MET A 61 26.02 -5.43 10.76
C MET A 61 24.81 -5.79 9.91
N HIS A 62 25.03 -6.54 8.82
CA HIS A 62 23.94 -7.05 8.00
C HIS A 62 23.03 -7.98 8.82
N SER A 63 23.60 -8.95 9.53
CA SER A 63 22.84 -9.87 10.40
C SER A 63 22.01 -9.12 11.44
N ASP A 64 22.59 -8.14 12.11
CA ASP A 64 21.93 -7.36 13.16
C ASP A 64 20.82 -6.46 12.57
N LEU A 65 21.03 -5.88 11.38
CA LEU A 65 20.01 -5.13 10.63
C LEU A 65 18.82 -6.00 10.25
N ILE A 66 19.07 -7.17 9.67
CA ILE A 66 18.03 -8.13 9.29
C ILE A 66 17.25 -8.59 10.52
N ALA A 67 17.94 -8.89 11.62
CA ALA A 67 17.31 -9.28 12.89
C ALA A 67 16.40 -8.16 13.44
N LYS A 68 16.88 -6.92 13.49
CA LYS A 68 16.09 -5.78 13.98
C LYS A 68 14.84 -5.52 13.14
N ILE A 69 14.99 -5.53 11.82
CA ILE A 69 13.86 -5.31 10.90
C ILE A 69 12.88 -6.48 10.98
N SER A 70 13.36 -7.72 11.04
CA SER A 70 12.50 -8.89 11.17
C SER A 70 11.70 -8.86 12.48
N LEU A 71 12.31 -8.46 13.60
CA LEU A 71 11.60 -8.28 14.87
C LEU A 71 10.49 -7.23 14.74
N HIS A 72 10.80 -6.06 14.19
CA HIS A 72 9.81 -5.01 13.97
C HIS A 72 8.64 -5.49 13.10
N LEU A 73 8.92 -6.21 12.01
CA LEU A 73 7.90 -6.70 11.09
C LEU A 73 7.04 -7.82 11.69
N ASN A 74 7.60 -8.69 12.53
CA ASN A 74 6.82 -9.69 13.23
C ASN A 74 5.84 -9.03 14.23
N ASN A 75 6.32 -8.07 15.02
CA ASN A 75 5.45 -7.30 15.93
C ASN A 75 4.35 -6.58 15.16
N LEU A 76 4.70 -5.94 14.04
CA LEU A 76 3.72 -5.28 13.17
C LEU A 76 2.67 -6.27 12.63
N SER A 77 3.08 -7.49 12.26
CA SER A 77 2.15 -8.52 11.81
C SER A 77 1.22 -8.96 12.93
N GLU A 78 1.72 -9.13 14.16
CA GLU A 78 0.90 -9.46 15.34
C GLU A 78 -0.11 -8.35 15.67
N GLU A 79 0.32 -7.09 15.64
CA GLU A 79 -0.55 -5.92 15.81
C GLU A 79 -1.68 -5.91 14.76
N LEU A 80 -1.35 -6.16 13.49
CA LEU A 80 -2.34 -6.25 12.41
C LEU A 80 -3.28 -7.45 12.56
N GLN A 81 -2.82 -8.57 13.13
CA GLN A 81 -3.70 -9.70 13.45
C GLN A 81 -4.73 -9.32 14.52
N GLY A 82 -4.32 -8.56 15.53
CA GLY A 82 -5.20 -8.09 16.62
C GLY A 82 -6.13 -6.92 16.26
N CYS A 83 -5.97 -6.29 15.08
CA CYS A 83 -6.81 -5.17 14.66
C CYS A 83 -8.28 -5.56 14.39
N SER A 84 -9.19 -4.63 14.68
CA SER A 84 -10.62 -4.77 14.34
C SER A 84 -10.83 -4.84 12.83
N GLU A 85 -11.86 -5.57 12.40
CA GLU A 85 -12.19 -5.72 10.97
C GLU A 85 -12.45 -4.39 10.26
N GLU A 86 -13.07 -3.43 10.95
CA GLU A 86 -13.44 -2.11 10.40
C GLU A 86 -12.20 -1.28 10.01
N THR A 87 -11.13 -1.34 10.81
CA THR A 87 -9.92 -0.53 10.60
C THR A 87 -8.78 -1.32 9.96
N TYR A 88 -8.94 -2.64 9.82
CA TYR A 88 -7.88 -3.55 9.40
C TYR A 88 -7.23 -3.15 8.08
N VAL A 89 -8.04 -2.84 7.05
CA VAL A 89 -7.51 -2.55 5.71
C VAL A 89 -6.75 -1.23 5.68
N GLU A 90 -7.25 -0.20 6.37
CA GLU A 90 -6.58 1.09 6.48
C GLU A 90 -5.28 0.97 7.28
N ASN A 91 -5.29 0.22 8.38
CA ASN A 91 -4.10 -0.04 9.20
C ASN A 91 -3.04 -0.82 8.41
N PHE A 92 -3.43 -1.83 7.64
CA PHE A 92 -2.51 -2.55 6.76
C PHE A 92 -1.92 -1.61 5.70
N GLY A 93 -2.75 -0.80 5.04
CA GLY A 93 -2.29 0.16 4.04
C GLY A 93 -1.34 1.20 4.61
N ALA A 94 -1.66 1.76 5.78
CA ALA A 94 -0.81 2.72 6.49
C ALA A 94 0.54 2.09 6.88
N ALA A 95 0.51 0.86 7.40
CA ALA A 95 1.71 0.11 7.75
C ALA A 95 2.61 -0.15 6.53
N MET A 96 2.03 -0.53 5.39
CA MET A 96 2.75 -0.73 4.14
C MET A 96 3.42 0.56 3.66
N VAL A 97 2.66 1.66 3.57
CA VAL A 97 3.19 2.96 3.14
C VAL A 97 4.31 3.42 4.08
N ARG A 98 4.13 3.25 5.40
CA ARG A 98 5.13 3.62 6.40
C ARG A 98 6.43 2.85 6.20
N TYR A 99 6.35 1.51 6.10
CA TYR A 99 7.53 0.69 5.95
C TYR A 99 8.27 0.97 4.64
N MET A 100 7.54 1.04 3.52
CA MET A 100 8.14 1.38 2.22
C MET A 100 8.77 2.77 2.24
N GLY A 101 8.13 3.73 2.90
CA GLY A 101 8.68 5.06 3.16
C GLY A 101 9.99 5.01 3.96
N ALA A 102 10.02 4.24 5.05
CA ALA A 102 11.21 4.10 5.89
C ALA A 102 12.41 3.53 5.13
N LEU A 103 12.19 2.61 4.18
CA LEU A 103 13.27 2.07 3.35
C LEU A 103 13.98 3.13 2.51
N HIS A 104 13.30 4.21 2.11
CA HIS A 104 13.94 5.33 1.41
C HIS A 104 15.00 6.04 2.25
N SER A 105 14.90 5.99 3.57
CA SER A 105 15.89 6.57 4.50
C SER A 105 16.90 5.54 4.99
N ILE A 106 16.46 4.31 5.25
CA ILE A 106 17.33 3.23 5.77
C ILE A 106 18.37 2.81 4.73
N VAL A 107 17.97 2.56 3.49
CA VAL A 107 18.89 2.02 2.46
C VAL A 107 20.08 2.97 2.21
N PRO A 108 19.90 4.30 2.03
CA PRO A 108 21.02 5.21 1.87
C PRO A 108 21.97 5.27 3.06
N LEU A 109 21.49 5.09 4.29
CA LEU A 109 22.36 5.06 5.48
C LEU A 109 23.32 3.86 5.45
N PHE A 110 22.88 2.74 4.86
CA PHE A 110 23.65 1.51 4.75
C PHE A 110 24.29 1.31 3.36
N ILE A 111 24.29 2.33 2.49
CA ILE A 111 24.74 2.19 1.10
C ILE A 111 26.19 1.68 0.99
N TYR A 112 27.06 2.05 1.93
CA TYR A 112 28.43 1.57 1.92
C TYR A 112 28.53 0.07 2.26
N MET A 113 27.71 -0.41 3.21
CA MET A 113 27.57 -1.84 3.49
C MET A 113 26.96 -2.58 2.30
N ASN A 114 25.95 -1.99 1.64
CA ASN A 114 25.36 -2.55 0.42
C ASN A 114 26.44 -2.80 -0.64
N LYS A 115 27.20 -1.75 -0.96
CA LYS A 115 28.24 -1.82 -1.98
C LYS A 115 29.36 -2.81 -1.63
N VAL A 116 29.89 -2.75 -0.39
CA VAL A 116 31.09 -3.50 -0.01
C VAL A 116 30.78 -4.98 0.29
N TYR A 117 29.64 -5.26 0.92
CA TYR A 117 29.30 -6.61 1.38
C TYR A 117 28.18 -7.23 0.54
N MET A 118 27.06 -6.55 0.35
CA MET A 118 25.91 -7.13 -0.36
C MET A 118 26.20 -7.37 -1.83
N GLU A 119 26.58 -6.31 -2.56
CA GLU A 119 26.83 -6.37 -4.00
C GLU A 119 28.10 -7.17 -4.29
N ASN A 120 29.23 -6.80 -3.68
CA ASN A 120 30.53 -7.37 -4.02
C ASN A 120 30.76 -8.80 -3.48
N LYS A 121 30.25 -9.13 -2.28
CA LYS A 121 30.51 -10.45 -1.64
C LYS A 121 29.34 -11.42 -1.82
N LEU A 122 28.10 -10.95 -1.70
CA LEU A 122 26.91 -11.80 -1.76
C LEU A 122 26.18 -11.78 -3.10
N ASN A 123 26.49 -10.81 -3.98
CA ASN A 123 25.77 -10.54 -5.23
C ASN A 123 24.25 -10.38 -5.00
N ARG A 124 23.89 -9.56 -4.01
CA ARG A 124 22.51 -9.21 -3.63
C ARG A 124 22.36 -7.71 -3.45
N ASP A 125 21.11 -7.25 -3.45
CA ASP A 125 20.75 -5.88 -3.12
C ASP A 125 20.01 -5.80 -1.77
N LEU A 126 20.44 -4.87 -0.91
CA LEU A 126 19.85 -4.68 0.41
C LEU A 126 18.39 -4.23 0.32
N LYS A 127 18.05 -3.33 -0.62
CA LYS A 127 16.66 -2.85 -0.73
C LYS A 127 15.75 -4.01 -1.11
N GLU A 128 16.14 -4.84 -2.08
CA GLU A 128 15.40 -6.04 -2.46
C GLU A 128 15.21 -7.00 -1.28
N GLU A 129 16.26 -7.24 -0.50
CA GLU A 129 16.19 -8.13 0.67
C GLU A 129 15.24 -7.58 1.76
N LEU A 130 15.29 -6.28 2.05
CA LEU A 130 14.39 -5.65 3.02
C LEU A 130 12.93 -5.63 2.53
N VAL A 131 12.69 -5.39 1.24
CA VAL A 131 11.35 -5.52 0.63
C VAL A 131 10.85 -6.97 0.75
N ALA A 132 11.72 -7.96 0.52
CA ALA A 132 11.38 -9.37 0.66
C ALA A 132 11.02 -9.74 2.11
N LEU A 133 11.68 -9.15 3.12
CA LEU A 133 11.29 -9.34 4.53
C LEU A 133 9.85 -8.91 4.79
N TYR A 134 9.43 -7.73 4.33
CA TYR A 134 8.04 -7.29 4.48
C TYR A 134 7.06 -8.20 3.73
N SER A 135 7.42 -8.59 2.50
CA SER A 135 6.65 -9.53 1.69
C SER A 135 6.38 -10.83 2.45
N ASN A 136 7.42 -11.42 3.07
CA ASN A 136 7.35 -12.72 3.72
C ASN A 136 6.76 -12.67 5.13
N LEU A 137 7.16 -11.70 5.94
CA LEU A 137 6.83 -11.65 7.37
C LEU A 137 5.49 -10.96 7.64
N VAL A 138 5.02 -10.12 6.72
CA VAL A 138 3.76 -9.37 6.86
C VAL A 138 2.81 -9.73 5.72
N ALA A 139 3.08 -9.28 4.49
CA ALA A 139 2.08 -9.33 3.42
C ALA A 139 1.59 -10.75 3.11
N ALA A 140 2.49 -11.74 3.02
CA ALA A 140 2.13 -13.13 2.77
C ALA A 140 1.26 -13.75 3.88
N LYS A 141 1.45 -13.36 5.15
CA LYS A 141 0.61 -13.84 6.26
C LYS A 141 -0.80 -13.25 6.23
N HIS A 142 -0.93 -12.06 5.65
CA HIS A 142 -2.17 -11.28 5.67
C HIS A 142 -2.97 -11.37 4.36
N ILE A 143 -2.38 -11.84 3.26
CA ILE A 143 -2.99 -11.81 1.92
C ILE A 143 -4.35 -12.49 1.85
N ASN A 144 -4.52 -13.64 2.51
CA ASN A 144 -5.76 -14.43 2.49
C ASN A 144 -6.90 -13.75 3.25
N ARG A 145 -6.60 -12.93 4.27
CA ARG A 145 -7.59 -12.11 4.98
C ARG A 145 -7.85 -10.80 4.23
N LEU A 146 -6.80 -10.20 3.68
CA LEU A 146 -6.85 -8.88 3.05
C LEU A 146 -7.59 -8.88 1.72
N LEU A 147 -7.31 -9.82 0.81
CA LEU A 147 -7.90 -9.81 -0.53
C LEU A 147 -9.44 -9.89 -0.53
N PRO A 148 -10.10 -10.79 0.24
CA PRO A 148 -11.56 -10.81 0.33
C PRO A 148 -12.12 -9.48 0.82
N ARG A 149 -11.47 -8.84 1.81
CA ARG A 149 -11.89 -7.54 2.34
C ARG A 149 -11.77 -6.41 1.32
N LEU A 150 -10.72 -6.42 0.50
CA LEU A 150 -10.58 -5.45 -0.59
C LEU A 150 -11.69 -5.62 -1.64
N LEU A 151 -12.10 -6.86 -1.92
CA LEU A 151 -13.21 -7.16 -2.84
C LEU A 151 -14.56 -6.71 -2.25
N GLU A 152 -14.82 -7.01 -0.98
CA GLU A 152 -16.03 -6.57 -0.28
C GLU A 152 -16.12 -5.04 -0.19
N ALA A 153 -15.03 -4.38 0.18
CA ALA A 153 -14.98 -2.92 0.27
C ALA A 153 -15.16 -2.24 -1.10
N GLN A 154 -14.78 -2.92 -2.18
CA GLN A 154 -15.03 -2.41 -3.52
C GLN A 154 -16.54 -2.41 -3.86
N ALA A 155 -17.33 -3.28 -3.24
CA ALA A 155 -18.77 -3.37 -3.44
C ALA A 155 -19.57 -2.23 -2.80
N VAL A 156 -18.95 -1.54 -1.84
CA VAL A 156 -19.62 -0.55 -1.00
C VAL A 156 -18.99 0.84 -1.22
N PRO A 157 -19.78 1.86 -1.61
CA PRO A 157 -19.21 3.17 -1.93
C PRO A 157 -18.61 3.80 -0.69
N PHE A 158 -17.42 4.36 -0.86
CA PHE A 158 -16.69 5.07 0.19
C PHE A 158 -16.30 4.22 1.41
N ALA A 159 -16.44 2.88 1.34
CA ALA A 159 -16.00 2.00 2.42
C ALA A 159 -14.48 2.11 2.69
N ILE A 160 -13.69 2.34 1.64
CA ILE A 160 -12.26 2.62 1.73
C ILE A 160 -11.92 3.79 0.80
N PRO A 161 -11.07 4.75 1.22
CA PRO A 161 -10.59 5.79 0.33
C PRO A 161 -9.93 5.19 -0.93
N PRO A 162 -10.28 5.66 -2.15
CA PRO A 162 -9.71 5.11 -3.39
C PRO A 162 -8.18 5.17 -3.45
N SER A 163 -7.57 6.18 -2.83
CA SER A 163 -6.10 6.30 -2.69
C SER A 163 -5.51 5.18 -1.83
N THR A 164 -6.16 4.81 -0.74
CA THR A 164 -5.75 3.69 0.12
C THR A 164 -5.84 2.37 -0.65
N MET A 165 -6.97 2.11 -1.31
CA MET A 165 -7.15 0.92 -2.16
C MET A 165 -6.06 0.83 -3.25
N ALA A 166 -5.84 1.92 -3.98
CA ALA A 166 -4.82 1.97 -5.02
C ALA A 166 -3.40 1.72 -4.47
N SER A 167 -3.09 2.31 -3.31
CA SER A 167 -1.77 2.17 -2.69
C SER A 167 -1.51 0.73 -2.25
N ILE A 168 -2.51 0.08 -1.64
CA ILE A 168 -2.43 -1.32 -1.23
C ILE A 168 -2.27 -2.22 -2.45
N VAL A 169 -3.14 -2.11 -3.46
CA VAL A 169 -3.10 -2.99 -4.63
C VAL A 169 -1.79 -2.83 -5.41
N LYS A 170 -1.33 -1.60 -5.64
CA LYS A 170 -0.04 -1.33 -6.30
C LYS A 170 1.13 -1.84 -5.46
N GLY A 171 1.06 -1.67 -4.15
CA GLY A 171 2.07 -2.17 -3.22
C GLY A 171 2.16 -3.70 -3.23
N LEU A 172 1.03 -4.40 -3.12
CA LEU A 172 0.95 -5.85 -3.22
C LEU A 172 1.52 -6.36 -4.55
N TYR A 173 1.18 -5.72 -5.66
CA TYR A 173 1.71 -6.08 -6.98
C TYR A 173 3.23 -5.89 -7.06
N SER A 174 3.74 -4.80 -6.48
CA SER A 174 5.18 -4.51 -6.43
C SER A 174 5.94 -5.50 -5.54
N LEU A 175 5.30 -5.99 -4.47
CA LEU A 175 5.86 -7.00 -3.58
C LEU A 175 5.93 -8.36 -4.26
N ARG A 176 4.80 -8.82 -4.82
CA ARG A 176 4.66 -10.11 -5.50
C ARG A 176 3.58 -10.03 -6.57
N PRO A 177 3.96 -9.93 -7.86
CA PRO A 177 3.02 -9.88 -8.97
C PRO A 177 2.11 -11.12 -9.05
N GLU A 178 2.57 -12.26 -8.56
CA GLU A 178 1.81 -13.52 -8.53
C GLU A 178 0.46 -13.42 -7.81
N TRP A 179 0.33 -12.55 -6.81
CA TRP A 179 -0.94 -12.36 -6.08
C TRP A 179 -2.04 -11.74 -6.94
N ALA A 180 -1.69 -11.13 -8.07
CA ALA A 180 -2.68 -10.65 -9.03
C ALA A 180 -3.57 -11.79 -9.55
N HIS A 181 -3.07 -13.03 -9.64
CA HIS A 181 -3.86 -14.19 -10.07
C HIS A 181 -4.98 -14.54 -9.09
N CYS A 182 -4.85 -14.18 -7.81
CA CYS A 182 -5.88 -14.42 -6.80
C CYS A 182 -7.09 -13.49 -6.96
N ALA A 183 -6.90 -12.30 -7.54
CA ALA A 183 -7.97 -11.32 -7.73
C ALA A 183 -7.72 -10.44 -8.99
N PRO A 184 -7.67 -11.01 -10.20
CA PRO A 184 -7.13 -10.32 -11.38
C PRO A 184 -7.91 -9.06 -11.75
N HIS A 185 -9.24 -9.08 -11.61
CA HIS A 185 -10.09 -7.90 -11.86
C HIS A 185 -9.91 -6.78 -10.84
N LEU A 186 -9.54 -7.09 -9.59
CA LEU A 186 -9.22 -6.08 -8.58
C LEU A 186 -7.93 -5.35 -8.97
N PHE A 187 -6.88 -6.11 -9.32
CA PHE A 187 -5.59 -5.56 -9.69
C PHE A 187 -5.65 -4.79 -11.01
N ALA A 188 -6.41 -5.26 -12.00
CA ALA A 188 -6.54 -4.61 -13.31
C ALA A 188 -7.11 -3.19 -13.26
N LYS A 189 -7.85 -2.83 -12.21
CA LYS A 189 -8.34 -1.45 -12.01
C LYS A 189 -7.22 -0.46 -11.68
N PHE A 190 -6.08 -0.94 -11.20
CA PHE A 190 -4.97 -0.11 -10.74
C PHE A 190 -3.64 -0.39 -11.46
N ILE A 191 -3.52 -1.54 -12.14
CA ILE A 191 -2.35 -1.97 -12.89
C ILE A 191 -2.72 -2.09 -14.38
N PRO A 192 -2.16 -1.24 -15.26
CA PRO A 192 -2.47 -1.28 -16.69
C PRO A 192 -1.93 -2.57 -17.33
N ASN A 193 -2.61 -3.03 -18.39
CA ASN A 193 -2.21 -4.20 -19.20
C ASN A 193 -2.05 -5.51 -18.41
N LEU A 194 -2.69 -5.63 -17.25
CA LEU A 194 -2.65 -6.86 -16.45
C LEU A 194 -3.52 -7.97 -17.08
N LEU A 195 -4.70 -7.60 -17.58
CA LEU A 195 -5.59 -8.51 -18.28
C LEU A 195 -5.24 -8.51 -19.78
N PRO A 196 -5.44 -9.64 -20.48
CA PRO A 196 -5.27 -9.68 -21.92
C PRO A 196 -6.16 -8.63 -22.61
N PRO A 197 -5.71 -8.02 -23.71
CA PRO A 197 -6.56 -7.18 -24.53
C PRO A 197 -7.83 -7.92 -24.92
N VAL A 198 -8.95 -7.20 -24.93
CA VAL A 198 -10.21 -7.74 -25.44
C VAL A 198 -10.01 -8.14 -26.90
N LEU A 199 -10.24 -9.41 -27.24
CA LEU A 199 -10.24 -9.86 -28.63
C LEU A 199 -11.44 -9.29 -29.39
N GLU A 200 -11.24 -9.00 -30.67
CA GLU A 200 -12.25 -8.40 -31.55
C GLU A 200 -13.54 -9.24 -31.64
N ASP A 201 -13.42 -10.56 -31.52
CA ASP A 201 -14.56 -11.50 -31.52
C ASP A 201 -15.53 -11.28 -30.35
N HIS A 202 -15.07 -10.69 -29.24
CA HIS A 202 -15.92 -10.39 -28.09
C HIS A 202 -16.66 -9.04 -28.21
N VAL A 203 -16.35 -8.22 -29.22
CA VAL A 203 -16.97 -6.89 -29.38
C VAL A 203 -18.49 -6.99 -29.51
N GLN A 204 -18.98 -7.98 -30.26
CA GLN A 204 -20.42 -8.21 -30.39
C GLN A 204 -21.07 -8.61 -29.06
N GLN A 205 -20.38 -9.43 -28.26
CA GLN A 205 -20.85 -9.82 -26.93
C GLN A 205 -20.91 -8.62 -25.98
N TYR A 206 -19.91 -7.74 -26.00
CA TYR A 206 -19.95 -6.50 -25.23
C TYR A 206 -21.06 -5.55 -25.69
N ALA A 207 -21.31 -5.44 -26.99
CA ALA A 207 -22.41 -4.64 -27.52
C ALA A 207 -23.77 -5.13 -27.02
N LEU A 208 -23.96 -6.45 -26.92
CA LEU A 208 -25.18 -7.05 -26.35
C LEU A 208 -25.31 -6.79 -24.84
N LEU A 209 -24.23 -6.93 -24.09
CA LEU A 209 -24.21 -6.62 -22.65
C LEU A 209 -24.54 -5.15 -22.40
N ASP A 210 -23.99 -4.24 -23.21
CA ASP A 210 -24.27 -2.81 -23.12
C ASP A 210 -25.73 -2.49 -23.45
N GLN A 211 -26.30 -3.11 -24.50
CA GLN A 211 -27.72 -2.97 -24.81
C GLN A 211 -28.62 -3.46 -23.66
N HIS A 212 -28.28 -4.60 -23.04
CA HIS A 212 -29.00 -5.11 -21.88
C HIS A 212 -28.94 -4.14 -20.70
N LEU A 213 -27.74 -3.63 -20.37
CA LEU A 213 -27.57 -2.65 -19.31
C LEU A 213 -28.37 -1.36 -19.59
N GLN A 214 -28.35 -0.88 -20.83
CA GLN A 214 -29.14 0.30 -21.22
C GLN A 214 -30.64 0.06 -21.02
N GLN A 215 -31.15 -1.13 -21.35
CA GLN A 215 -32.55 -1.49 -21.13
C GLN A 215 -32.89 -1.56 -19.64
N ASP A 216 -32.05 -2.19 -18.82
CA ASP A 216 -32.24 -2.26 -17.37
C ASP A 216 -32.29 -0.87 -16.74
N LEU A 217 -31.41 0.05 -17.18
CA LEU A 217 -31.41 1.43 -16.72
C LEU A 217 -32.71 2.15 -17.07
N LEU A 218 -33.23 1.98 -18.29
CA LEU A 218 -34.53 2.55 -18.70
C LEU A 218 -35.66 2.04 -17.79
N ILE A 219 -35.70 0.74 -17.51
CA ILE A 219 -36.72 0.12 -16.64
C ILE A 219 -36.62 0.66 -15.21
N ASN A 220 -35.40 0.88 -14.70
CA ASN A 220 -35.15 1.44 -13.38
C ASN A 220 -35.32 2.98 -13.31
N GLY A 221 -35.93 3.60 -14.32
CA GLY A 221 -36.26 5.03 -14.32
C GLY A 221 -35.12 5.95 -14.76
N PHE A 222 -33.98 5.41 -15.20
CA PHE A 222 -32.89 6.18 -15.80
C PHE A 222 -33.11 6.39 -17.30
N GLY A 223 -34.29 6.95 -17.63
CA GLY A 223 -34.65 7.35 -18.98
C GLY A 223 -33.67 8.38 -19.57
N ARG A 224 -33.54 8.40 -20.90
CA ARG A 224 -32.87 9.53 -21.57
C ARG A 224 -33.74 10.78 -21.37
N GLY A 225 -33.36 11.66 -20.45
CA GLY A 225 -33.97 12.98 -20.29
C GLY A 225 -33.80 13.85 -21.54
N ASP A 226 -34.39 15.05 -21.52
CA ASP A 226 -34.34 16.01 -22.63
C ASP A 226 -32.89 16.30 -23.08
N GLN A 227 -32.54 15.80 -24.27
CA GLN A 227 -31.22 15.97 -24.89
C GLN A 227 -31.09 17.32 -25.62
N SER A 228 -32.12 18.17 -25.59
CA SER A 228 -32.12 19.49 -26.22
C SER A 228 -31.07 20.43 -25.60
N ARG A 229 -30.69 20.19 -24.33
CA ARG A 229 -29.54 20.82 -23.68
C ARG A 229 -28.29 19.95 -23.79
N LYS A 230 -27.79 19.77 -25.01
CA LYS A 230 -26.36 19.43 -25.20
C LYS A 230 -25.56 20.45 -24.38
N ARG A 231 -24.62 19.98 -23.55
CA ARG A 231 -23.73 20.85 -22.77
C ARG A 231 -23.01 21.82 -23.71
N SER A 232 -23.51 23.05 -23.82
CA SER A 232 -22.67 24.18 -24.20
C SER A 232 -21.60 24.29 -23.11
N GLY A 233 -20.33 24.32 -23.50
CA GLY A 233 -19.17 24.14 -22.62
C GLY A 233 -18.92 25.25 -21.60
N ASP A 234 -19.93 26.02 -21.22
CA ASP A 234 -19.83 27.13 -20.27
C ASP A 234 -20.98 26.96 -19.26
N ASP A 235 -20.69 26.34 -18.12
CA ASP A 235 -21.36 26.53 -16.81
C ASP A 235 -20.81 25.48 -15.84
N ILE A 236 -19.54 25.66 -15.47
CA ILE A 236 -18.96 25.07 -14.26
C ILE A 236 -19.44 25.96 -13.10
N ILE A 237 -19.82 25.35 -11.98
CA ILE A 237 -20.49 25.92 -10.79
C ILE A 237 -22.01 25.77 -10.97
N THR A 238 -22.67 24.68 -10.57
CA THR A 238 -22.87 24.24 -9.18
C THR A 238 -23.68 22.95 -9.26
N ASP A 239 -23.15 21.78 -8.87
CA ASP A 239 -23.93 20.74 -8.17
C ASP A 239 -23.07 19.53 -7.76
N THR A 240 -22.29 19.69 -6.69
CA THR A 240 -21.53 18.60 -6.08
C THR A 240 -22.42 17.60 -5.32
N ARG A 241 -23.72 17.88 -5.14
CA ARG A 241 -24.65 16.99 -4.45
C ARG A 241 -25.17 15.86 -5.34
N LEU A 242 -25.48 16.14 -6.61
CA LEU A 242 -25.98 15.12 -7.55
C LEU A 242 -24.92 14.07 -7.92
N PHE A 243 -23.64 14.46 -7.98
CA PHE A 243 -22.55 13.55 -8.32
C PHE A 243 -22.30 12.49 -7.22
N MET A 244 -22.49 12.87 -5.95
CA MET A 244 -22.35 11.94 -4.82
C MET A 244 -23.51 10.93 -4.74
N THR A 245 -24.73 11.34 -5.09
CA THR A 245 -25.89 10.43 -5.17
C THR A 245 -25.72 9.39 -6.29
N TYR A 246 -25.12 9.81 -7.42
CA TYR A 246 -24.89 8.94 -8.58
C TYR A 246 -23.88 7.81 -8.31
N ILE A 247 -22.83 8.10 -7.55
CA ILE A 247 -21.84 7.08 -7.16
C ILE A 247 -22.45 6.10 -6.14
N PHE A 248 -23.30 6.58 -5.23
CA PHE A 248 -23.94 5.75 -4.22
C PHE A 248 -24.95 4.74 -4.79
N GLN A 249 -25.67 5.09 -5.87
CA GLN A 249 -26.65 4.20 -6.50
C GLN A 249 -26.04 3.19 -7.48
N MET A 250 -24.89 3.49 -8.08
CA MET A 250 -24.30 2.66 -9.15
C MET A 250 -23.37 1.54 -8.66
N LEU A 251 -22.89 1.62 -7.42
CA LEU A 251 -21.89 0.67 -6.95
C LEU A 251 -22.38 -0.78 -6.71
N PRO A 252 -23.64 -1.03 -6.29
CA PRO A 252 -24.16 -2.40 -6.18
C PRO A 252 -24.28 -3.08 -7.55
N ILE A 253 -24.60 -2.31 -8.60
CA ILE A 253 -24.81 -2.81 -9.97
C ILE A 253 -23.47 -3.18 -10.63
N LEU A 254 -22.39 -2.48 -10.31
CA LEU A 254 -21.05 -2.76 -10.83
C LEU A 254 -20.33 -3.93 -10.15
N LEU A 255 -20.85 -4.46 -9.03
CA LEU A 255 -20.22 -5.53 -8.24
C LEU A 255 -21.05 -6.81 -8.05
N ASN A 256 -22.21 -6.91 -8.70
CA ASN A 256 -23.02 -8.15 -8.76
C ASN A 256 -23.32 -8.77 -7.37
N LEU A 257 -23.57 -7.93 -6.36
CA LEU A 257 -23.98 -8.37 -5.02
C LEU A 257 -25.49 -8.21 -4.83
N HIS A 258 -26.16 -9.31 -4.54
CA HIS A 258 -27.59 -9.33 -4.23
C HIS A 258 -27.80 -8.95 -2.75
N LEU A 259 -28.22 -7.71 -2.48
CA LEU A 259 -28.62 -7.27 -1.14
C LEU A 259 -30.16 -7.23 -1.02
N PRO A 260 -30.75 -7.69 0.11
CA PRO A 260 -32.20 -7.76 0.27
C PRO A 260 -32.85 -6.37 0.42
N PRO A 261 -34.16 -6.25 0.09
CA PRO A 261 -34.84 -4.95 -0.09
C PRO A 261 -35.04 -4.12 1.19
N SER A 262 -34.70 -4.64 2.36
CA SER A 262 -35.05 -4.02 3.66
C SER A 262 -34.18 -2.82 4.06
N LEU A 263 -33.10 -2.52 3.33
CA LEU A 263 -32.23 -1.36 3.61
C LEU A 263 -32.66 -0.06 2.90
N PHE A 264 -33.62 -0.12 1.96
CA PHE A 264 -34.08 1.06 1.21
C PHE A 264 -35.15 1.92 1.92
N LEU A 265 -35.69 1.48 3.06
CA LEU A 265 -36.90 2.08 3.66
C LEU A 265 -36.69 2.95 4.92
N MET A 266 -35.46 3.27 5.32
CA MET A 266 -35.23 4.08 6.54
C MET A 266 -34.94 5.57 6.30
N HIS A 267 -35.14 6.12 5.09
CA HIS A 267 -34.87 7.55 4.86
C HIS A 267 -36.05 8.40 4.32
N ASN A 268 -37.29 7.91 4.36
CA ASN A 268 -38.45 8.67 3.86
C ASN A 268 -39.58 8.94 4.87
N MET A 269 -39.31 8.82 6.18
CA MET A 269 -40.33 9.08 7.21
C MET A 269 -39.77 9.92 8.37
N SER A 270 -39.47 11.20 8.13
CA SER A 270 -39.33 12.23 9.20
C SER A 270 -39.30 13.68 8.68
N THR A 271 -40.06 14.03 7.63
CA THR A 271 -40.24 15.47 7.26
C THR A 271 -41.66 15.82 6.87
N ILE A 272 -42.66 15.18 7.49
CA ILE A 272 -44.04 15.67 7.44
C ILE A 272 -44.64 15.53 8.84
N LEU A 273 -44.56 16.60 9.62
CA LEU A 273 -45.61 17.03 10.56
C LEU A 273 -45.28 18.44 11.07
N ILE A 274 -45.97 19.40 10.44
CA ILE A 274 -46.40 20.74 10.87
C ILE A 274 -45.39 21.61 11.63
#